data_AF-A0A2S9FWS9-F1
#
_entry.id   AF-A0A2S9FWS9-F1
#
_cell.length_a   1.000
_cell.length_b   1.000
_cell.length_c   1.000
_cell.angle_alpha   90.00
_cell.angle_beta   90.00
_cell.angle_gamma   90.00
#
_symmetry.space_group_name_H-M   'P 1'
#
loop_
_entity.id
_entity.type
_entity.pdbx_description
1 polymer ?
#
loop_
_entity_poly.entity_id
_entity_poly.type
_entity_poly.pdbx_seq_one_letter_code
_entity_poly.pdbx_strand_id
1 'polypeptide(L)' 'AGEAGESRTVRKFFRGLGWTIDQYDITGYWRQDSESWDARFAGLQDDVLPVYERALSDGKGDKLAFEEFDEACERIGL' A
#
# COMPACT_ATOMS: atom_id res chain seq x y z
N ALA A 1 5.82 -12.75 2.02
CA ALA A 1 4.44 -12.44 1.59
C ALA A 1 3.47 -12.85 2.69
N GLY A 2 2.45 -12.04 3.00
CA GLY A 2 1.56 -12.28 4.14
C GLY A 2 0.21 -11.55 4.02
N GLU A 3 -0.46 -11.33 5.16
CA GLU A 3 -1.67 -10.48 5.22
C GLU A 3 -1.31 -9.04 4.83
N ALA A 4 -2.19 -8.34 4.11
CA ALA A 4 -1.90 -7.03 3.51
C ALA A 4 -1.59 -5.92 4.52
N GLY A 5 -2.43 -5.78 5.55
CA GLY A 5 -2.23 -4.83 6.64
C GLY A 5 -0.96 -5.15 7.46
N GLU A 6 -0.74 -6.40 7.80
CA GLU A 6 0.48 -6.82 8.51
C GLU A 6 1.74 -6.61 7.66
N SER A 7 1.66 -6.89 6.36
CA SER A 7 2.76 -6.63 5.43
C SER A 7 3.11 -5.13 5.38
N ARG A 8 2.11 -4.25 5.44
CA ARG A 8 2.31 -2.79 5.56
C ARG A 8 3.02 -2.43 6.87
N THR A 9 2.61 -3.02 8.00
CA THR A 9 3.27 -2.84 9.30
C THR A 9 4.74 -3.24 9.25
N VAL A 10 5.07 -4.38 8.63
CA VAL A 10 6.46 -4.83 8.48
C VAL A 10 7.27 -3.90 7.58
N ARG A 11 6.71 -3.41 6.45
CA ARG A 11 7.39 -2.40 5.61
C ARG A 11 7.73 -1.13 6.40
N LYS A 12 6.79 -0.62 7.21
CA LYS A 12 7.02 0.52 8.09
C LYS A 12 8.12 0.26 9.12
N PHE A 13 8.15 -0.94 9.71
CA PHE A 13 9.20 -1.34 10.65
C PHE A 13 10.59 -1.26 9.99
N PHE A 14 10.77 -1.85 8.81
CA PHE A 14 12.06 -1.79 8.10
C PHE A 14 12.43 -0.36 7.67
N ARG A 15 11.48 0.46 7.23
CA ARG A 15 11.73 1.90 6.97
C ARG A 15 12.19 2.63 8.24
N GLY A 16 11.60 2.30 9.40
CA GLY A 16 12.03 2.83 10.69
C GLY A 16 13.47 2.42 11.08
N LEU A 17 13.97 1.32 10.52
CA LEU A 17 15.37 0.89 10.64
C LEU A 17 16.29 1.50 9.57
N GLY A 18 15.79 2.39 8.72
CA GLY A 18 16.55 3.05 7.65
C GLY A 18 16.70 2.22 6.37
N TRP A 19 15.96 1.12 6.23
CA TRP A 19 16.00 0.33 5.00
C TRP A 19 15.28 1.06 3.86
N THR A 20 15.89 1.03 2.69
CA THR A 20 15.31 1.55 1.45
C THR A 20 14.49 0.48 0.73
N ILE A 21 13.61 0.92 -0.18
CA ILE A 21 12.64 0.06 -0.86
C ILE A 21 13.29 -1.05 -1.71
N ASP A 22 14.54 -0.89 -2.12
CA ASP A 22 15.33 -1.88 -2.87
C ASP A 22 15.96 -2.98 -1.98
N GLN A 23 15.85 -2.86 -0.65
CA GLN A 23 16.50 -3.78 0.30
C GLN A 23 15.59 -4.88 0.85
N TYR A 24 14.29 -4.86 0.56
CA TYR A 24 13.33 -5.89 0.99
C TYR A 24 12.34 -6.21 -0.12
N ASP A 25 11.64 -7.34 -0.07
CA ASP A 25 10.50 -7.63 -0.95
C ASP A 25 9.33 -8.18 -0.12
N ILE A 26 8.43 -7.28 0.29
CA ILE A 26 7.37 -7.55 1.27
C ILE A 26 6.02 -7.21 0.65
N THR A 27 5.31 -8.26 0.27
CA THR A 27 4.02 -8.17 -0.44
C THR A 27 2.88 -8.68 0.44
N GLY A 28 1.78 -7.92 0.46
CA GLY A 28 0.49 -8.38 0.98
C GLY A 28 -0.17 -9.31 -0.05
N TYR A 29 -0.20 -10.61 0.23
CA TYR A 29 -0.71 -11.63 -0.70
C TYR A 29 -2.20 -11.90 -0.51
N TRP A 30 -2.69 -11.75 0.72
CA TRP A 30 -4.09 -11.93 1.07
C TRP A 30 -4.49 -10.85 2.08
N ARG A 31 -5.79 -10.66 2.28
CA ARG A 31 -6.32 -9.72 3.26
C ARG A 31 -7.45 -10.40 4.03
N GLN A 32 -7.49 -10.20 5.34
CA GLN A 32 -8.62 -10.64 6.15
C GLN A 32 -9.85 -9.77 5.86
N ASP A 33 -11.04 -10.38 5.81
CA ASP A 33 -12.31 -9.69 5.56
C ASP A 33 -12.30 -8.88 4.25
N SER A 34 -11.70 -9.45 3.19
CA SER A 34 -11.50 -8.79 1.89
C SER A 34 -12.80 -8.22 1.31
N GLU A 35 -13.93 -8.93 1.42
CA GLU A 35 -15.22 -8.44 0.90
C GLU A 35 -15.68 -7.14 1.58
N SER A 36 -15.51 -7.05 2.90
CA SER A 36 -15.84 -5.84 3.66
C SER A 36 -14.89 -4.69 3.33
N TRP A 37 -13.61 -5.02 3.08
CA TRP A 37 -12.63 -4.05 2.63
C TRP A 37 -12.95 -3.53 1.22
N ASP A 38 -13.26 -4.43 0.28
CA ASP A 38 -13.60 -4.10 -1.12
C ASP A 38 -14.83 -3.20 -1.18
N ALA A 39 -15.86 -3.47 -0.37
CA ALA A 39 -17.05 -2.63 -0.26
C ALA A 39 -16.73 -1.21 0.21
N ARG A 40 -15.82 -1.05 1.18
CA ARG A 40 -15.37 0.27 1.65
C ARG A 40 -14.47 0.95 0.63
N PHE A 41 -13.57 0.21 -0.01
CA PHE A 41 -12.67 0.71 -1.04
C PHE A 41 -13.45 1.22 -2.26
N ALA A 42 -14.49 0.52 -2.70
CA ALA A 42 -15.31 0.95 -3.83
C ALA A 42 -15.91 2.37 -3.65
N GLY A 43 -16.21 2.78 -2.42
CA GLY A 43 -16.71 4.11 -2.09
C GLY A 43 -15.63 5.18 -1.90
N LEU A 44 -14.36 4.79 -1.82
CA LEU A 44 -13.22 5.67 -1.49
C LEU A 44 -12.11 5.64 -2.55
N GLN A 45 -12.20 4.77 -3.55
CA GLN A 45 -11.16 4.54 -4.56
C GLN A 45 -10.78 5.81 -5.32
N ASP A 46 -11.75 6.69 -5.59
CA ASP A 46 -11.53 7.94 -6.30
C ASP A 46 -10.61 8.91 -5.52
N ASP A 47 -10.53 8.77 -4.20
CA ASP A 47 -9.65 9.58 -3.34
C ASP A 47 -8.20 9.07 -3.33
N VAL A 48 -7.96 7.79 -3.65
CA VAL A 48 -6.65 7.13 -3.47
C VAL A 48 -6.00 6.62 -4.75
N LEU A 49 -6.77 6.23 -5.78
CA LEU A 49 -6.23 5.83 -7.08
C LEU A 49 -5.38 6.92 -7.75
N PRO A 50 -5.72 8.23 -7.67
CA PRO A 50 -4.87 9.28 -8.22
C PRO A 50 -3.46 9.34 -7.59
N VAL A 51 -3.27 8.85 -6.37
CA VAL A 51 -1.94 8.76 -5.74
C VAL A 51 -1.06 7.77 -6.49
N TYR A 52 -1.61 6.61 -6.83
CA TYR A 52 -0.91 5.59 -7.60
C TYR A 52 -0.57 6.08 -9.02
N GLU A 53 -1.56 6.64 -9.72
CA GLU A 53 -1.39 7.15 -11.09
C GLU A 53 -0.37 8.28 -11.19
N ARG A 54 -0.40 9.19 -10.21
CA ARG A 54 0.59 10.26 -10.10
C ARG A 54 1.98 9.72 -9.84
N ALA A 55 2.13 8.76 -8.92
CA ALA A 55 3.43 8.15 -8.62
C ALA A 55 4.05 7.53 -9.89
N LEU A 56 3.27 6.81 -10.68
CA LEU A 56 3.72 6.25 -11.96
C LEU A 56 4.06 7.36 -12.97
N SER A 57 3.23 8.40 -13.07
CA SER A 57 3.47 9.55 -13.97
C SER A 57 4.73 10.33 -13.61
N ASP A 58 5.07 10.40 -12.32
CA ASP A 58 6.29 11.00 -11.78
C ASP A 58 7.53 10.10 -12.02
N GLY A 59 7.37 8.95 -12.66
CA GLY A 59 8.44 8.02 -13.00
C GLY A 59 8.85 7.09 -11.85
N LYS A 60 8.06 7.01 -10.78
CA LYS A 60 8.31 6.04 -9.70
C LYS A 60 8.00 4.64 -10.21
N GLY A 61 8.82 3.67 -9.79
CA GLY A 61 8.55 2.26 -10.09
C GLY A 61 7.30 1.76 -9.36
N ASP A 62 6.68 0.71 -9.91
CA ASP A 62 5.41 0.13 -9.41
C ASP A 62 5.40 -0.12 -7.91
N LYS A 63 6.52 -0.58 -7.37
CA LYS A 63 6.66 -0.88 -5.96
C LYS A 63 6.52 0.35 -5.06
N LEU A 64 7.15 1.46 -5.44
CA LEU A 64 7.06 2.70 -4.69
C LEU A 64 5.66 3.33 -4.85
N ALA A 65 5.11 3.28 -6.06
CA ALA A 65 3.75 3.73 -6.32
C ALA A 65 2.73 2.95 -5.47
N PHE A 66 2.88 1.63 -5.38
CA PHE A 66 2.03 0.78 -4.55
C PHE A 66 2.15 1.12 -3.06
N GLU A 67 3.36 1.35 -2.53
CA GLU A 67 3.53 1.74 -1.13
C GLU A 67 2.88 3.08 -0.80
N GLU A 68 2.98 4.08 -1.69
CA GLU A 68 2.33 5.38 -1.52
C GLU A 68 0.80 5.27 -1.56
N PHE A 69 0.27 4.45 -2.47
CA PHE A 69 -1.15 4.11 -2.54
C PHE A 69 -1.63 3.41 -1.26
N ASP A 70 -0.89 2.41 -0.80
CA ASP A 70 -1.22 1.63 0.39
C ASP A 70 -1.22 2.50 1.67
N GLU A 71 -0.30 3.47 1.77
CA GLU A 71 -0.29 4.49 2.81
C GLU A 71 -1.44 5.50 2.68
N ALA A 72 -1.90 5.79 1.46
CA ALA A 72 -3.07 6.64 1.24
C ALA A 72 -4.35 5.95 1.69
N CYS A 73 -4.51 4.67 1.34
CA CYS A 73 -5.58 3.80 1.85
C CYS A 73 -5.60 3.79 3.39
N GLU A 74 -4.45 3.61 4.04
CA GLU A 74 -4.38 3.60 5.50
C GLU A 74 -4.85 4.91 6.14
N ARG A 75 -4.48 6.06 5.56
CA ARG A 75 -4.87 7.38 6.05
C ARG A 75 -6.39 7.62 6.03
N ILE A 76 -7.11 6.92 5.15
CA ILE A 76 -8.57 6.96 5.06
C ILE A 76 -9.24 5.74 5.74
N GLY A 77 -8.47 4.95 6.48
CA GLY A 77 -8.96 3.83 7.29
C GLY A 77 -9.07 2.49 6.56
N LEU A 78 -8.33 2.29 5.45
CA LEU A 78 -8.26 1.06 4.64
C LEU A 78 -6.95 0.27 4.79
#